data_AF-A1BBH0-F1
#
_entry.id   AF-A1BBH0-F1
#
_cell.length_a   1.000
_cell.length_b   1.000
_cell.length_c   1.000
_cell.angle_alpha   90.00
_cell.angle_beta   90.00
_cell.angle_gamma   90.00
#
_symmetry.space_group_name_H-M   'P 1'
#
loop_
_entity.id
_entity.type
_entity.pdbx_description
1 polymer ?
#
loop_
_entity_poly.entity_id
_entity_poly.type
_entity_poly.pdbx_seq_one_letter_code
_entity_poly.pdbx_strand_id
1 'polypeptide(L)'
;MLAVYLHGSAVSGGLRPQSDIDLLAVAERSLTKDERAALLSSLLRLSARHPAVPGERRCMEVMVFSRRDLADNLFPARAEFIYGEWLRDAFEAGEKPMPAQNPELTLVLALARQEAKPLFGPDREVLLPETPAAAVRRAMRDLLPSLQEGLQDDTRNVLLTLARMWHTACRGTFASKDEAALWAIPKLTGEEALTLAKARQAYLGEIADSWHGDDQDAARRLADQLALKLTEAMTA
;
A
#
# COMPACT_ATOMS: atom_id res chain seq x y z
N MET A 1 22.71 3.60 -7.73
CA MET A 1 21.40 2.91 -7.72
C MET A 1 21.64 1.49 -8.19
N LEU A 2 21.01 0.49 -7.59
CA LEU A 2 21.14 -0.92 -8.02
C LEU A 2 19.97 -1.38 -8.88
N ALA A 3 18.76 -1.03 -8.47
CA ALA A 3 17.54 -1.45 -9.17
C ALA A 3 16.40 -0.46 -8.95
N VAL A 4 15.45 -0.48 -9.88
CA VAL A 4 14.13 0.14 -9.76
C VAL A 4 13.10 -0.85 -10.29
N TYR A 5 12.10 -1.13 -9.47
CA TYR A 5 11.01 -2.04 -9.76
C TYR A 5 9.68 -1.29 -9.82
N LEU A 6 8.86 -1.63 -10.80
CA LEU A 6 7.44 -1.29 -10.82
C LEU A 6 6.69 -2.36 -10.03
N HIS A 7 5.82 -1.98 -9.09
CA HIS A 7 4.98 -2.92 -8.34
C HIS A 7 3.53 -2.44 -8.25
N GLY A 8 2.73 -3.10 -7.41
CA GLY A 8 1.38 -2.66 -7.08
C GLY A 8 0.42 -2.76 -8.26
N SER A 9 -0.54 -1.84 -8.34
CA SER A 9 -1.70 -2.02 -9.22
C SER A 9 -1.34 -2.03 -10.72
N ALA A 10 -0.23 -1.39 -11.10
CA ALA A 10 0.31 -1.42 -12.46
C ALA A 10 0.74 -2.83 -12.91
N VAL A 11 0.99 -3.73 -11.97
CA VAL A 11 1.47 -5.08 -12.21
C VAL A 11 0.40 -6.14 -11.97
N SER A 12 -0.36 -6.04 -10.87
CA SER A 12 -1.21 -7.14 -10.38
C SER A 12 -2.70 -7.00 -10.63
N GLY A 13 -3.24 -5.79 -10.83
CA GLY A 13 -4.68 -5.56 -10.97
C GLY A 13 -5.10 -4.68 -12.15
N GLY A 14 -4.12 -4.17 -12.91
CA GLY A 14 -4.32 -3.11 -13.89
C GLY A 14 -4.52 -1.74 -13.23
N LEU A 15 -4.03 -0.69 -13.91
CA LEU A 15 -4.21 0.69 -13.43
C LEU A 15 -5.69 1.08 -13.49
N ARG A 16 -6.25 1.45 -12.34
CA ARG A 16 -7.58 2.06 -12.21
C ARG A 16 -7.48 3.59 -12.34
N PRO A 17 -8.60 4.34 -12.45
CA PRO A 17 -8.54 5.78 -12.67
C PRO A 17 -7.69 6.53 -11.65
N GLN A 18 -7.82 6.19 -10.37
CA GLN A 18 -7.06 6.77 -9.25
C GLN A 18 -5.90 5.88 -8.77
N SER A 19 -5.42 4.95 -9.60
CA SER A 19 -4.21 4.17 -9.28
C SER A 19 -2.95 5.01 -9.43
N ASP A 20 -2.06 4.85 -8.45
CA ASP A 20 -0.73 5.44 -8.43
C ASP A 20 0.26 4.62 -9.29
N ILE A 21 1.42 5.21 -9.56
CA ILE A 21 2.59 4.52 -10.10
C ILE A 21 3.50 4.17 -8.93
N ASP A 22 3.51 2.89 -8.56
CA ASP A 22 4.25 2.38 -7.40
C ASP A 22 5.68 1.95 -7.79
N LEU A 23 6.68 2.67 -7.28
CA LEU A 23 8.09 2.42 -7.55
C LEU A 23 8.85 2.03 -6.28
N LEU A 24 9.53 0.88 -6.37
CA LEU A 24 10.45 0.41 -5.34
C LEU A 24 11.87 0.45 -5.88
N ALA A 25 12.74 1.25 -5.25
CA ALA A 25 14.14 1.38 -5.64
C ALA A 25 15.08 0.77 -4.59
N VAL A 26 16.19 0.20 -5.06
CA VAL A 26 17.25 -0.33 -4.20
C VAL A 26 18.53 0.47 -4.42
N ALA A 27 19.04 1.09 -3.36
CA ALA A 27 20.28 1.84 -3.35
C ALA A 27 21.44 0.98 -2.80
N GLU A 28 22.64 1.15 -3.36
CA GLU A 28 23.84 0.44 -2.88
C GLU A 28 24.20 0.80 -1.43
N ARG A 29 23.96 2.05 -1.04
CA ARG A 29 24.22 2.58 0.30
C ARG A 29 23.05 3.45 0.77
N SER A 30 23.03 3.78 2.05
CA SER A 30 22.12 4.79 2.59
C SER A 30 22.23 6.12 1.84
N LEU A 31 21.10 6.81 1.72
CA LEU A 31 21.03 8.10 1.05
C LEU A 31 21.54 9.20 1.97
N THR A 32 22.23 10.19 1.40
CA THR A 32 22.56 11.42 2.11
C THR A 32 21.32 12.31 2.25
N LYS A 33 21.41 13.32 3.12
CA LYS A 33 20.33 14.31 3.25
C LYS A 33 20.08 15.05 1.94
N ASP A 34 21.14 15.40 1.22
CA ASP A 34 21.05 16.13 -0.05
C ASP A 34 20.46 15.27 -1.16
N GLU A 35 20.81 13.98 -1.21
CA GLU A 35 20.22 13.02 -2.16
C GLU A 35 18.71 12.87 -1.93
N ARG A 36 18.27 12.73 -0.67
CA ARG A 36 16.85 12.67 -0.33
C ARG A 36 16.12 13.97 -0.69
N ALA A 37 16.73 15.13 -0.42
CA ALA A 37 16.15 16.42 -0.77
C ALA A 37 16.02 16.62 -2.29
N ALA A 38 17.03 16.22 -3.06
CA ALA A 38 16.99 16.27 -4.52
C ALA A 38 15.93 15.34 -5.12
N LEU A 39 15.78 14.13 -4.55
CA LEU A 39 14.75 13.18 -4.94
C LEU A 39 13.35 13.73 -4.66
N LEU A 40 13.11 14.23 -3.44
CA LEU A 40 11.84 14.88 -3.08
C LEU A 40 11.51 16.04 -4.03
N SER A 41 12.46 16.95 -4.26
CA SER A 41 12.28 18.07 -5.16
C SER A 41 11.86 17.63 -6.57
N SER A 42 12.42 16.51 -7.05
CA SER A 42 12.07 15.96 -8.36
C SER A 42 10.68 15.33 -8.36
N LEU A 43 10.33 14.57 -7.33
CA LEU A 43 9.02 13.91 -7.21
C LEU A 43 7.88 14.93 -7.08
N LEU A 44 8.08 16.02 -6.32
CA LEU A 44 7.09 17.10 -6.23
C LEU A 44 6.75 17.73 -7.59
N ARG A 45 7.68 17.73 -8.56
CA ARG A 45 7.45 18.23 -9.93
C ARG A 45 6.90 17.18 -10.89
N LEU A 46 7.19 15.90 -10.66
CA LEU A 46 6.85 14.81 -11.57
C LEU A 46 5.50 14.18 -11.26
N SER A 47 5.24 13.94 -9.98
CA SER A 47 4.01 13.32 -9.49
C SER A 47 2.84 14.29 -9.61
N ALA A 48 1.68 13.79 -10.06
CA ALA A 48 0.44 14.55 -10.03
C ALA A 48 -0.11 14.65 -8.61
N ARG A 49 -0.79 15.76 -8.31
CA ARG A 49 -1.53 15.88 -7.05
C ARG A 49 -2.69 14.91 -6.98
N HIS A 50 -2.93 14.38 -5.79
CA HIS A 50 -4.13 13.62 -5.50
C HIS A 50 -5.34 14.57 -5.29
N PRO A 51 -6.53 14.26 -5.81
CA PRO A 51 -6.83 13.16 -6.73
C PRO A 51 -6.30 13.44 -8.15
N ALA A 52 -5.85 12.38 -8.83
CA ALA A 52 -5.30 12.51 -10.19
C ALA A 52 -6.41 12.88 -11.19
N VAL A 53 -6.12 13.82 -12.09
CA VAL A 53 -7.04 14.22 -13.16
C VAL A 53 -6.99 13.19 -14.30
N PRO A 54 -8.13 12.66 -14.76
CA PRO A 54 -8.16 11.69 -15.86
C PRO A 54 -7.47 12.21 -17.12
N GLY A 55 -6.55 11.41 -17.69
CA GLY A 55 -5.80 11.76 -18.90
C GLY A 55 -4.53 12.59 -18.65
N GLU A 56 -4.29 13.02 -17.41
CA GLU A 56 -3.05 13.69 -17.00
C GLU A 56 -2.03 12.70 -16.40
N ARG A 57 -0.97 13.24 -15.79
CA ARG A 57 0.00 12.44 -15.03
C ARG A 57 -0.70 11.76 -13.86
N ARG A 58 -0.18 10.60 -13.45
CA ARG A 58 -0.63 9.89 -12.26
C ARG A 58 0.15 10.33 -11.03
N CYS A 59 -0.44 10.13 -9.86
CA CYS A 59 0.28 10.17 -8.60
C CYS A 59 1.38 9.10 -8.60
N MET A 60 2.49 9.39 -7.95
CA MET A 60 3.61 8.45 -7.80
C MET A 60 3.79 8.11 -6.33
N GLU A 61 4.01 6.84 -6.05
CA GLU A 61 4.49 6.34 -4.78
C GLU A 61 5.92 5.83 -4.98
N VAL A 62 6.86 6.31 -4.18
CA VAL A 62 8.28 5.93 -4.31
C VAL A 62 8.86 5.57 -2.96
N MET A 63 9.35 4.34 -2.85
CA MET A 63 10.07 3.84 -1.69
C MET A 63 11.49 3.45 -2.09
N VAL A 64 12.49 3.95 -1.35
CA VAL A 64 13.89 3.59 -1.56
C VAL A 64 14.40 2.80 -0.38
N PHE A 65 14.98 1.63 -0.63
CA PHE A 65 15.58 0.75 0.37
C PHE A 65 17.09 0.68 0.14
N SER A 66 17.88 0.54 1.21
CA SER A 66 19.31 0.26 1.05
C SER A 66 19.54 -1.24 0.91
N ARG A 67 20.55 -1.63 0.12
CA ARG A 67 20.98 -3.03 -0.02
C ARG A 67 21.27 -3.68 1.33
N ARG A 68 21.87 -2.92 2.25
CA ARG A 68 22.19 -3.38 3.60
C ARG A 68 20.92 -3.69 4.40
N ASP A 69 19.95 -2.76 4.45
CA ASP A 69 18.71 -2.98 5.21
C ASP A 69 17.90 -4.17 4.65
N LEU A 70 17.89 -4.35 3.33
CA LEU A 70 17.25 -5.50 2.69
C LEU A 70 17.97 -6.82 3.02
N ALA A 71 19.31 -6.81 3.06
CA ALA A 71 20.10 -7.98 3.45
C ALA A 71 19.93 -8.32 4.94
N ASP A 72 19.85 -7.31 5.80
CA ASP A 72 19.59 -7.47 7.24
C ASP A 72 18.16 -7.98 7.51
N ASN A 73 17.22 -7.78 6.57
CA ASN A 73 15.83 -8.26 6.58
C ASN A 73 15.11 -8.00 7.92
N LEU A 74 15.27 -6.76 8.43
CA LEU A 74 14.76 -6.34 9.72
C LEU A 74 13.24 -6.30 9.77
N PHE A 75 12.67 -6.50 10.96
CA PHE A 75 11.26 -6.25 11.24
C PHE A 75 11.07 -5.17 12.32
N PRO A 76 10.28 -4.11 12.06
CA PRO A 76 9.70 -3.76 10.77
C PRO A 76 10.77 -3.38 9.73
N ALA A 77 10.45 -3.51 8.44
CA ALA A 77 11.36 -3.12 7.37
C ALA A 77 11.65 -1.60 7.42
N ARG A 78 12.83 -1.23 6.92
CA ARG A 78 13.32 0.15 6.91
C ARG A 78 13.48 0.67 5.48
N ALA A 79 12.87 1.81 5.18
CA ALA A 79 13.11 2.56 3.96
C ALA A 79 14.04 3.76 4.24
N GLU A 80 14.94 4.04 3.32
CA GLU A 80 15.77 5.24 3.30
C GLU A 80 14.98 6.49 2.92
N PHE A 81 13.90 6.31 2.15
CA PHE A 81 13.06 7.39 1.64
C PHE A 81 11.67 6.85 1.30
N ILE A 82 10.63 7.62 1.60
CA ILE A 82 9.23 7.34 1.23
C ILE A 82 8.66 8.64 0.66
N TYR A 83 7.95 8.51 -0.46
CA TYR A 83 7.14 9.56 -1.03
C TYR A 83 5.81 8.97 -1.49
N GLY A 84 4.76 9.69 -1.18
CA GLY A 84 3.42 9.51 -1.71
C GLY A 84 2.69 10.84 -1.63
N GLU A 85 1.63 11.01 -2.41
CA GLU A 85 0.92 12.30 -2.47
C GLU A 85 0.27 12.68 -1.13
N TRP A 86 -0.02 11.71 -0.26
CA TRP A 86 -0.50 11.97 1.11
C TRP A 86 0.55 12.67 2.01
N LEU A 87 1.82 12.68 1.62
CA LEU A 87 2.90 13.41 2.33
C LEU A 87 3.21 14.77 1.70
N ARG A 88 2.61 15.11 0.56
CA ARG A 88 2.99 16.29 -0.23
C ARG A 88 2.89 17.58 0.57
N ASP A 89 1.77 17.81 1.24
CA ASP A 89 1.53 19.08 1.94
C ASP A 89 2.53 19.28 3.08
N ALA A 90 2.91 18.21 3.78
CA ALA A 90 3.94 18.25 4.81
C ALA A 90 5.33 18.59 4.23
N PHE A 91 5.68 17.99 3.08
CA PHE A 91 6.92 18.30 2.39
C PHE A 91 6.97 19.73 1.84
N GLU A 92 5.85 20.24 1.32
CA GLU A 92 5.76 21.64 0.86
C GLU A 92 5.79 22.64 2.02
N ALA A 93 5.32 22.24 3.21
CA ALA A 93 5.49 22.99 4.45
C ALA A 93 6.93 22.95 5.01
N GLY A 94 7.85 22.23 4.35
CA GLY A 94 9.27 22.19 4.68
C GLY A 94 9.70 20.99 5.53
N GLU A 95 8.82 19.99 5.72
CA GLU A 95 9.23 18.72 6.30
C GLU A 95 10.31 18.07 5.43
N LYS A 96 11.28 17.40 6.09
CA LYS A 96 12.40 16.77 5.39
C LYS A 96 12.14 15.26 5.27
N PRO A 97 12.42 14.67 4.11
CA PRO A 97 12.32 13.22 3.95
C PRO A 97 13.38 12.55 4.82
N MET A 98 12.94 11.65 5.69
CA MET A 98 13.78 10.91 6.63
C MET A 98 13.57 9.41 6.45
N PRO A 99 14.57 8.57 6.74
CA PRO A 99 14.37 7.13 6.79
C PRO A 99 13.30 6.76 7.83
N ALA A 100 12.47 5.78 7.49
CA ALA A 100 11.36 5.34 8.34
C ALA A 100 11.36 3.81 8.46
N GLN A 101 10.94 3.32 9.63
CA GLN A 101 10.65 1.92 9.88
C GLN A 101 9.18 1.78 10.20
N ASN A 102 8.44 0.99 9.43
CA ASN A 102 7.05 0.71 9.70
C ASN A 102 6.66 -0.69 9.18
N PRO A 103 5.57 -1.31 9.69
CA PRO A 103 5.20 -2.64 9.27
C PRO A 103 4.62 -2.72 7.84
N GLU A 104 4.13 -1.61 7.28
CA GLU A 104 3.66 -1.53 5.89
C GLU A 104 4.80 -1.80 4.91
N LEU A 105 5.99 -1.27 5.16
CA LEU A 105 7.18 -1.54 4.34
C LEU A 105 7.50 -3.04 4.26
N THR A 106 7.24 -3.79 5.34
CA THR A 106 7.40 -5.25 5.34
C THR A 106 6.40 -5.91 4.37
N LEU A 107 5.16 -5.45 4.34
CA LEU A 107 4.13 -5.96 3.41
C LEU A 107 4.42 -5.55 1.96
N VAL A 108 4.89 -4.33 1.75
CA VAL A 108 5.31 -3.84 0.42
C VAL A 108 6.44 -4.69 -0.13
N LEU A 109 7.48 -4.99 0.67
CA LEU A 109 8.58 -5.87 0.25
C LEU A 109 8.10 -7.29 -0.05
N ALA A 110 7.22 -7.85 0.80
CA ALA A 110 6.67 -9.19 0.62
C ALA A 110 5.87 -9.30 -0.70
N LEU A 111 5.04 -8.30 -0.99
CA LEU A 111 4.28 -8.22 -2.24
C LEU A 111 5.20 -7.99 -3.43
N ALA A 112 6.11 -7.01 -3.33
CA ALA A 112 7.02 -6.66 -4.41
C ALA A 112 7.90 -7.86 -4.81
N ARG A 113 8.37 -8.67 -3.86
CA ARG A 113 9.12 -9.90 -4.19
C ARG A 113 8.29 -10.92 -4.97
N GLN A 114 6.96 -10.90 -4.88
CA GLN A 114 6.11 -11.83 -5.65
C GLN A 114 5.84 -11.33 -7.07
N GLU A 115 5.59 -10.03 -7.25
CA GLU A 115 5.04 -9.53 -8.51
C GLU A 115 5.92 -8.51 -9.24
N ALA A 116 6.81 -7.78 -8.56
CA ALA A 116 7.41 -6.57 -9.10
C ALA A 116 8.20 -6.82 -10.41
N LYS A 117 8.11 -5.86 -11.33
CA LYS A 117 8.79 -5.95 -12.63
C LYS A 117 10.01 -5.04 -12.63
N PRO A 118 11.21 -5.55 -12.97
CA PRO A 118 12.40 -4.70 -13.07
C PRO A 118 12.22 -3.71 -14.22
N LEU A 119 12.30 -2.41 -13.90
CA LEU A 119 12.49 -1.35 -14.90
C LEU A 119 13.98 -1.18 -15.22
N PHE A 120 14.82 -1.38 -14.21
CA PHE A 120 16.27 -1.38 -14.28
C PHE A 120 16.86 -2.22 -13.14
N GLY A 121 18.00 -2.87 -13.37
CA GLY A 121 18.69 -3.71 -12.38
C GLY A 121 18.39 -5.21 -12.54
N PRO A 122 18.87 -6.06 -11.63
CA PRO A 122 18.63 -7.50 -11.66
C PRO A 122 17.18 -7.84 -11.29
N ASP A 123 16.81 -9.10 -11.51
CA ASP A 123 15.53 -9.66 -11.08
C ASP A 123 15.29 -9.44 -9.58
N ARG A 124 14.02 -9.24 -9.20
CA ARG A 124 13.61 -8.90 -7.83
C ARG A 124 14.10 -9.91 -6.79
N GLU A 125 14.21 -11.17 -7.17
CA GLU A 125 14.62 -12.27 -6.29
C GLU A 125 16.07 -12.15 -5.82
N VAL A 126 16.89 -11.38 -6.55
CA VAL A 126 18.31 -11.14 -6.25
C VAL A 126 18.49 -10.12 -5.13
N LEU A 127 17.59 -9.13 -5.01
CA LEU A 127 17.75 -8.00 -4.09
C LEU A 127 16.69 -7.91 -2.99
N LEU A 128 15.44 -8.28 -3.28
CA LEU A 128 14.35 -8.21 -2.29
C LEU A 128 14.38 -9.46 -1.41
N PRO A 129 14.33 -9.37 -0.08
CA PRO A 129 14.41 -10.56 0.78
C PRO A 129 13.10 -11.36 0.80
N GLU A 130 13.19 -12.66 1.11
CA GLU A 130 12.00 -13.43 1.49
C GLU A 130 11.47 -12.93 2.83
N THR A 131 10.17 -12.65 2.87
CA THR A 131 9.48 -12.26 4.10
C THR A 131 8.82 -13.49 4.72
N PRO A 132 9.22 -13.92 5.92
CA PRO A 132 8.58 -15.04 6.60
C PRO A 132 7.08 -14.78 6.81
N ALA A 133 6.24 -15.81 6.66
CA ALA A 133 4.79 -15.68 6.86
C ALA A 133 4.42 -15.15 8.26
N ALA A 134 5.23 -15.47 9.28
CA ALA A 134 5.07 -14.91 10.62
C ALA A 134 5.28 -13.38 10.68
N ALA A 135 6.24 -12.86 9.92
CA ALA A 135 6.49 -11.43 9.80
C ALA A 135 5.36 -10.73 9.04
N VAL A 136 4.81 -11.35 7.98
CA VAL A 136 3.61 -10.84 7.27
C VAL A 136 2.42 -10.75 8.22
N ARG A 137 2.12 -11.81 8.99
CA ARG A 137 1.05 -11.79 10.00
C ARG A 137 1.28 -10.74 11.09
N ARG A 138 2.52 -10.59 11.56
CA ARG A 138 2.85 -9.56 12.54
C ARG A 138 2.66 -8.15 11.96
N ALA A 139 3.09 -7.89 10.73
CA ALA A 139 2.89 -6.61 10.08
C ALA A 139 1.41 -6.26 9.89
N MET A 140 0.58 -7.20 9.44
CA MET A 140 -0.86 -6.98 9.33
C MET A 140 -1.49 -6.62 10.67
N ARG A 141 -1.10 -7.31 11.76
CA ARG A 141 -1.57 -7.02 13.12
C ARG A 141 -1.13 -5.63 13.61
N ASP A 142 0.14 -5.29 13.39
CA ASP A 142 0.71 -4.02 13.86
C ASP A 142 0.15 -2.81 13.07
N LEU A 143 -0.39 -3.02 11.86
CA LEU A 143 -1.05 -1.99 11.03
C LEU A 143 -2.53 -1.79 11.30
N LEU A 144 -3.21 -2.78 11.91
CA LEU A 144 -4.65 -2.70 12.12
C LEU A 144 -5.10 -1.41 12.84
N PRO A 145 -4.45 -0.96 13.93
CA PRO A 145 -4.86 0.25 14.63
C PRO A 145 -4.80 1.50 13.73
N SER A 146 -3.68 1.71 13.02
CA SER A 146 -3.52 2.88 12.16
C SER A 146 -4.48 2.88 10.97
N LEU A 147 -4.82 1.71 10.43
CA LEU A 147 -5.84 1.59 9.38
C LEU A 147 -7.23 1.97 9.91
N GLN A 148 -7.58 1.57 11.14
CA GLN A 148 -8.86 1.93 11.75
C GLN A 148 -8.94 3.42 12.09
N GLU A 149 -7.83 4.05 12.46
CA GLU A 149 -7.74 5.50 12.69
C GLU A 149 -7.93 6.28 11.38
N GLY A 150 -7.28 5.85 10.30
CA GLY A 150 -7.36 6.51 8.98
C GLY A 150 -8.66 6.25 8.17
N LEU A 151 -9.63 5.52 8.73
CA LEU A 151 -10.84 5.12 7.99
C LEU A 151 -11.65 6.31 7.48
N GLN A 152 -11.73 7.41 8.23
CA GLN A 152 -12.50 8.59 7.82
C GLN A 152 -11.85 9.31 6.64
N ASP A 153 -10.52 9.32 6.59
CA ASP A 153 -9.75 10.07 5.60
C ASP A 153 -9.56 9.29 4.28
N ASP A 154 -9.51 7.96 4.35
CA ASP A 154 -9.26 7.10 3.18
C ASP A 154 -10.16 5.84 3.15
N THR A 155 -11.46 6.04 3.38
CA THR A 155 -12.46 4.99 3.63
C THR A 155 -12.39 3.83 2.64
N ARG A 156 -12.43 4.13 1.33
CA ARG A 156 -12.40 3.10 0.28
C ARG A 156 -11.12 2.25 0.37
N ASN A 157 -9.95 2.87 0.46
CA ASN A 157 -8.70 2.13 0.46
C ASN A 157 -8.51 1.35 1.77
N VAL A 158 -8.91 1.90 2.92
CA VAL A 158 -8.85 1.18 4.20
C VAL A 158 -9.68 -0.10 4.13
N LEU A 159 -10.94 -0.02 3.66
CA LEU A 159 -11.81 -1.20 3.52
C LEU A 159 -11.21 -2.26 2.58
N LEU A 160 -10.68 -1.84 1.43
CA LEU A 160 -10.07 -2.75 0.47
C LEU A 160 -8.74 -3.34 0.98
N THR A 161 -7.96 -2.58 1.74
CA THR A 161 -6.73 -3.06 2.38
C THR A 161 -7.05 -4.09 3.46
N LEU A 162 -8.05 -3.85 4.30
CA LEU A 162 -8.52 -4.83 5.29
C LEU A 162 -9.01 -6.13 4.62
N ALA A 163 -9.76 -6.03 3.52
CA ALA A 163 -10.17 -7.20 2.74
C ALA A 163 -8.96 -7.98 2.17
N ARG A 164 -7.93 -7.28 1.66
CA ARG A 164 -6.68 -7.90 1.18
C ARG A 164 -5.90 -8.58 2.30
N MET A 165 -5.81 -7.95 3.47
CA MET A 165 -5.16 -8.55 4.64
C MET A 165 -5.91 -9.81 5.07
N TRP A 166 -7.24 -9.76 5.15
CA TRP A 166 -8.05 -10.93 5.47
C TRP A 166 -7.87 -12.07 4.45
N HIS A 167 -7.89 -11.76 3.15
CA HIS A 167 -7.59 -12.73 2.10
C HIS A 167 -6.21 -13.37 2.31
N THR A 168 -5.19 -12.55 2.54
CA THR A 168 -3.79 -13.00 2.73
C THR A 168 -3.66 -13.88 3.96
N ALA A 169 -4.31 -13.54 5.06
CA ALA A 169 -4.33 -14.38 6.26
C ALA A 169 -4.96 -15.75 6.02
N CYS A 170 -6.05 -15.82 5.25
CA CYS A 170 -6.72 -17.09 4.95
C CYS A 170 -6.05 -17.93 3.86
N ARG A 171 -5.43 -17.31 2.85
CA ARG A 171 -4.91 -18.01 1.66
C ARG A 171 -3.39 -18.13 1.63
N GLY A 172 -2.68 -17.34 2.44
CA GLY A 172 -1.22 -17.26 2.42
C GLY A 172 -0.65 -16.56 1.18
N THR A 173 -1.50 -16.03 0.29
CA THR A 173 -1.11 -15.34 -0.95
C THR A 173 -1.73 -13.95 -1.00
N PHE A 174 -0.99 -13.00 -1.58
CA PHE A 174 -1.51 -11.67 -1.84
C PHE A 174 -2.50 -11.69 -3.01
N ALA A 175 -3.40 -10.71 -3.02
CA ALA A 175 -4.35 -10.47 -4.10
C ALA A 175 -4.45 -8.96 -4.36
N SER A 176 -4.97 -8.60 -5.54
CA SER A 176 -5.35 -7.20 -5.84
C SER A 176 -6.53 -6.75 -4.97
N LYS A 177 -6.78 -5.43 -4.93
CA LYS A 177 -7.89 -4.84 -4.13
C LYS A 177 -9.25 -5.38 -4.58
N ASP A 178 -9.48 -5.48 -5.88
CA ASP A 178 -10.74 -5.96 -6.45
C ASP A 178 -10.94 -7.46 -6.32
N GLU A 179 -9.89 -8.28 -6.47
CA GLU A 179 -9.97 -9.73 -6.22
C GLU A 179 -10.25 -10.04 -4.75
N ALA A 180 -9.57 -9.36 -3.83
CA ALA A 180 -9.79 -9.55 -2.39
C ALA A 180 -11.21 -9.16 -1.99
N ALA A 181 -11.73 -8.05 -2.55
CA ALA A 181 -13.12 -7.65 -2.33
C ALA A 181 -14.11 -8.69 -2.90
N LEU A 182 -13.92 -9.17 -4.13
CA LEU A 182 -14.75 -10.23 -4.73
C LEU A 182 -14.75 -11.51 -3.89
N TRP A 183 -13.59 -11.86 -3.32
CA TRP A 183 -13.48 -13.01 -2.43
C TRP A 183 -14.21 -12.80 -1.10
N ALA A 184 -14.15 -11.59 -0.52
CA ALA A 184 -14.69 -11.29 0.79
C ALA A 184 -16.22 -11.09 0.79
N ILE A 185 -16.78 -10.41 -0.23
CA ILE A 185 -18.22 -10.09 -0.35
C ILE A 185 -19.15 -11.29 -0.04
N PRO A 186 -19.00 -12.49 -0.63
CA PRO A 186 -19.91 -13.61 -0.37
C PRO A 186 -19.80 -14.21 1.05
N LYS A 187 -18.87 -13.74 1.88
CA LYS A 187 -18.65 -14.20 3.27
C LYS A 187 -19.17 -13.18 4.30
N LEU A 188 -19.63 -12.03 3.84
CA LEU A 188 -20.15 -10.95 4.66
C LEU A 188 -21.68 -10.96 4.67
N THR A 189 -22.27 -10.32 5.68
CA THR A 189 -23.72 -10.20 5.79
C THR A 189 -24.25 -8.99 5.02
N GLY A 190 -25.56 -8.92 4.76
CA GLY A 190 -26.19 -7.98 3.82
C GLY A 190 -25.55 -6.60 3.72
N GLU A 191 -25.60 -5.79 4.77
CA GLU A 191 -25.09 -4.41 4.76
C GLU A 191 -23.56 -4.32 4.59
N GLU A 192 -22.81 -5.23 5.23
CA GLU A 192 -21.35 -5.32 5.13
C GLU A 192 -20.92 -5.65 3.69
N ALA A 193 -21.60 -6.61 3.06
CA ALA A 193 -21.35 -7.03 1.69
C ALA A 193 -21.64 -5.90 0.69
N LEU A 194 -22.75 -5.16 0.88
CA LEU A 194 -23.10 -3.99 0.06
C LEU A 194 -22.06 -2.88 0.20
N THR A 195 -21.59 -2.61 1.42
CA THR A 195 -20.58 -1.58 1.69
C THR A 195 -19.24 -1.93 1.04
N LEU A 196 -18.80 -3.19 1.12
CA LEU A 196 -17.57 -3.63 0.46
C LEU A 196 -17.71 -3.63 -1.07
N ALA A 197 -18.89 -3.99 -1.59
CA ALA A 197 -19.17 -3.90 -3.02
C ALA A 197 -19.10 -2.44 -3.51
N LYS A 198 -19.65 -1.49 -2.76
CA LYS A 198 -19.51 -0.05 -3.03
C LYS A 198 -18.04 0.38 -3.07
N ALA A 199 -17.23 0.00 -2.08
CA ALA A 199 -15.79 0.31 -2.08
C ALA A 199 -15.07 -0.25 -3.32
N ARG A 200 -15.42 -1.48 -3.73
CA ARG A 200 -14.89 -2.10 -4.96
C ARG A 200 -15.32 -1.32 -6.21
N GLN A 201 -16.59 -0.97 -6.35
CA GLN A 201 -17.11 -0.21 -7.50
C GLN A 201 -16.44 1.16 -7.61
N ALA A 202 -16.27 1.86 -6.48
CA ALA A 202 -15.57 3.15 -6.43
C ALA A 202 -14.10 3.00 -6.85
N TYR A 203 -13.42 1.93 -6.41
CA TYR A 203 -12.04 1.64 -6.81
C TYR A 203 -11.90 1.37 -8.31
N LEU A 204 -12.88 0.70 -8.91
CA LEU A 204 -12.93 0.42 -10.34
C LEU A 204 -13.31 1.67 -11.17
N GLY A 205 -13.77 2.74 -10.53
CA GLY A 205 -14.26 3.95 -11.19
C GLY A 205 -15.67 3.81 -11.77
N GLU A 206 -16.42 2.79 -11.32
CA GLU A 206 -17.81 2.53 -11.76
C GLU A 206 -18.79 3.50 -11.10
N ILE A 207 -18.46 3.96 -9.89
CA ILE A 207 -19.22 4.96 -9.12
C ILE A 207 -18.27 6.01 -8.54
N ALA A 208 -18.83 7.15 -8.12
CA ALA A 208 -18.07 8.16 -7.40
C ALA A 208 -17.61 7.63 -6.03
N ASP A 209 -16.38 7.98 -5.67
CA ASP A 209 -15.83 7.68 -4.36
C ASP A 209 -16.33 8.70 -3.32
N SER A 210 -17.51 8.45 -2.76
CA SER A 210 -18.15 9.34 -1.80
C SER A 210 -18.67 8.60 -0.58
N TRP A 211 -18.26 9.06 0.61
CA TRP A 211 -18.57 8.45 1.90
C TRP A 211 -19.04 9.53 2.87
N HIS A 212 -20.37 9.65 3.07
CA HIS A 212 -20.96 10.66 3.95
C HIS A 212 -22.14 10.08 4.73
N GLY A 213 -22.38 10.60 5.94
CA GLY A 213 -23.52 10.20 6.78
C GLY A 213 -23.56 8.69 7.00
N ASP A 214 -24.70 8.07 6.67
CA ASP A 214 -24.94 6.63 6.83
C ASP A 214 -23.87 5.74 6.19
N ASP A 215 -23.24 6.19 5.10
CA ASP A 215 -22.15 5.46 4.43
C ASP A 215 -20.90 5.33 5.31
N GLN A 216 -20.59 6.36 6.10
CA GLN A 216 -19.43 6.34 7.01
C GLN A 216 -19.69 5.40 8.20
N ASP A 217 -20.91 5.40 8.72
CA ASP A 217 -21.29 4.48 9.80
C ASP A 217 -21.27 3.02 9.32
N ALA A 218 -21.76 2.76 8.10
CA ALA A 218 -21.69 1.44 7.48
C ALA A 218 -20.23 1.02 7.20
N ALA A 219 -19.38 1.94 6.73
CA ALA A 219 -17.95 1.70 6.54
C ALA A 219 -17.26 1.37 7.87
N ARG A 220 -17.61 2.04 8.97
CA ARG A 220 -17.05 1.74 10.29
C ARG A 220 -17.43 0.33 10.77
N ARG A 221 -18.71 -0.04 10.66
CA ARG A 221 -19.17 -1.40 10.98
C ARG A 221 -18.42 -2.46 10.17
N LEU A 222 -18.28 -2.24 8.87
CA LEU A 222 -17.55 -3.14 7.99
C LEU A 222 -16.06 -3.22 8.36
N ALA A 223 -15.40 -2.10 8.65
CA ALA A 223 -13.98 -2.08 9.03
C ALA A 223 -13.74 -2.90 10.31
N ASP A 224 -14.58 -2.72 11.33
CA ASP A 224 -14.49 -3.48 12.58
C ASP A 224 -14.73 -4.99 12.35
N GLN A 225 -15.68 -5.33 11.47
CA GLN A 225 -15.92 -6.72 11.10
C GLN A 225 -14.72 -7.34 10.34
N LEU A 226 -14.16 -6.64 9.37
CA LEU A 226 -12.99 -7.11 8.63
C LEU A 226 -11.77 -7.29 9.56
N ALA A 227 -11.59 -6.38 10.52
CA ALA A 227 -10.53 -6.49 11.53
C ALA A 227 -10.72 -7.72 12.44
N LEU A 228 -11.96 -8.01 12.85
CA LEU A 228 -12.30 -9.21 13.61
C LEU A 228 -11.97 -10.48 12.80
N LYS A 229 -12.45 -10.56 11.55
CA LYS A 229 -12.20 -11.71 10.65
C LYS A 229 -10.72 -11.93 10.35
N LEU A 230 -9.97 -10.85 10.15
CA LEU A 230 -8.53 -10.89 9.99
C LEU A 230 -7.85 -11.45 11.24
N THR A 231 -8.24 -10.98 12.43
CA THR A 231 -7.66 -11.44 13.70
C THR A 231 -7.93 -12.92 13.93
N GLU A 232 -9.16 -13.39 13.70
CA GLU A 232 -9.54 -14.81 13.75
C GLU A 232 -8.66 -15.65 12.80
N ALA A 233 -8.51 -15.21 11.55
CA ALA A 233 -7.73 -15.90 10.52
C ALA A 233 -6.24 -15.97 10.82
N MET A 234 -5.67 -15.01 11.56
CA MET A 234 -4.26 -15.05 11.96
C MET A 234 -3.98 -15.98 13.15
N THR A 235 -5.03 -16.44 13.84
CA THR A 235 -4.94 -17.35 14.99
C THR A 235 -5.31 -18.80 14.67
N ALA A 236 -5.95 -19.04 13.53
CA ALA A 236 -6.28 -20.37 13.00
C ALA A 236 -5.06 -21.04 12.37
#